data_AF-A0A8W7Q4A0-F1
#
_entry.id   AF-A0A8W7Q4A0-F1
#
_cell.length_a   1.000
_cell.length_b   1.000
_cell.length_c   1.000
_cell.angle_alpha   90.00
_cell.angle_beta   90.00
_cell.angle_gamma   90.00
#
_symmetry.space_group_name_H-M   'P 1'
#
loop_
_entity.id
_entity.type
_entity.pdbx_description
1 polymer ?
#
loop_
_entity_poly.entity_id
_entity_poly.type
_entity_poly.pdbx_seq_one_letter_code
_entity_poly.pdbx_strand_id
1 'polypeptide(L)'
;MSTFPPTFLLSLLLFSPVWAGWYDGYSCHSRTAEVCRVKDVTLDTERAVQTASFSDVRDPLVIESGTIVHFSRELANKLPGIFDLTVDKLGIVQLFIRPSLVHLSAVDNAIDKLLLDETTDEGYSMLTLHLSYNKLKELPSLDRFTRLMTLAVDNNVLSTIDMATFSRLKALRVLTLAHNRLLTVSSPADTPIQLVKLGRLSFAGNQLPLIDIRTWEFDSLRELNLTSNSMNRVEGNLAQFPALKVLDIAGNRWYCEWLLMVHSHQESHRLTLDADQPGRCREENMMTSHQHCCNPAGAEGSGLIDVYGDKWDELKRLTQLLNTLNATIANGSASVKHVLEAQLKTLNTQLSKLLEVQAEHGIELKLLEGGIDRQKDKTVTLETVLQDKVDQLRQIVDARWNLTRDGGDVADWVDQLLSNTTTTNWPSIAANNEKTLGKLRELLETTTRQFNMYSSRSYDQQALLSTHMERVNTVQGELDKVRLNGQEIQQQLSKLEPTVDLIYSFLKDVREGCGEELD
;
A
#
# COMPACT_ATOMS: atom_id res chain seq x y z
N MET A 1 2.88 88.86 -92.90
CA MET A 1 3.98 88.02 -92.39
C MET A 1 3.41 87.26 -91.20
N SER A 2 2.88 86.07 -91.46
CA SER A 2 3.60 84.78 -91.30
C SER A 2 3.63 84.39 -89.82
N THR A 3 3.19 83.22 -89.37
CA THR A 3 2.80 81.97 -90.05
C THR A 3 2.12 81.07 -89.01
N PHE A 4 1.43 80.06 -89.52
CA PHE A 4 0.43 79.19 -88.91
C PHE A 4 0.84 78.33 -87.69
N PRO A 5 -0.17 77.77 -86.98
CA PRO A 5 -0.08 76.86 -85.81
C PRO A 5 -0.33 75.40 -86.31
N PRO A 6 -1.03 74.43 -85.64
CA PRO A 6 -1.42 74.18 -84.25
C PRO A 6 -1.31 72.67 -83.82
N THR A 7 -1.92 72.31 -82.66
CA THR A 7 -2.57 71.00 -82.33
C THR A 7 -1.67 69.77 -82.03
N PHE A 8 -1.99 68.84 -81.12
CA PHE A 8 -3.17 68.54 -80.31
C PHE A 8 -2.80 67.45 -79.27
N LEU A 9 -3.47 67.45 -78.09
CA LEU A 9 -3.88 66.30 -77.25
C LEU A 9 -2.77 65.32 -76.76
N LEU A 10 -2.73 64.83 -75.52
CA LEU A 10 -3.79 64.15 -74.77
C LEU A 10 -3.29 63.87 -73.33
N SER A 11 -4.20 64.05 -72.36
CA SER A 11 -4.37 63.24 -71.13
C SER A 11 -3.17 62.83 -70.27
N LEU A 12 -3.14 63.39 -69.04
CA LEU A 12 -2.76 62.65 -67.83
C LEU A 12 -3.38 61.25 -67.84
N LEU A 13 -2.57 60.20 -67.62
CA LEU A 13 -2.91 58.98 -66.89
C LEU A 13 -1.63 58.12 -66.72
N LEU A 14 -1.25 57.89 -65.46
CA LEU A 14 -0.56 56.70 -64.93
C LEU A 14 0.81 56.33 -65.54
N PHE A 15 1.88 56.81 -64.92
CA PHE A 15 3.05 55.97 -64.66
C PHE A 15 3.08 55.64 -63.17
N SER A 16 2.45 54.53 -62.83
CA SER A 16 2.82 53.78 -61.64
C SER A 16 4.27 53.32 -61.78
N PRO A 17 5.09 53.35 -60.72
CA PRO A 17 6.33 52.58 -60.70
C PRO A 17 5.96 51.12 -60.40
N VAL A 18 5.28 50.46 -61.34
CA VAL A 18 5.50 49.03 -61.54
C VAL A 18 6.81 48.98 -62.33
N TRP A 19 7.67 47.98 -62.08
CA TRP A 19 9.01 47.80 -62.64
C TRP A 19 10.16 48.17 -61.68
N ALA A 20 10.31 47.37 -60.62
CA ALA A 20 11.60 47.03 -60.02
C ALA A 20 11.44 45.75 -59.17
N GLY A 21 11.10 44.62 -59.81
CA GLY A 21 11.31 43.32 -59.19
C GLY A 21 12.80 42.99 -59.29
N TRP A 22 13.60 43.50 -58.35
CA TRP A 22 14.99 43.09 -58.23
C TRP A 22 15.02 41.61 -57.83
N TYR A 23 15.78 40.82 -58.58
CA TYR A 23 16.17 39.49 -58.16
C TYR A 23 17.09 39.66 -56.94
N ASP A 24 16.69 39.17 -55.77
CA ASP A 24 17.58 39.11 -54.61
C ASP A 24 18.60 37.99 -54.85
N GLY A 25 19.72 38.39 -55.43
CA GLY A 25 20.88 37.54 -55.69
C GLY A 25 21.80 37.53 -54.48
N TYR A 26 21.93 36.37 -53.85
CA TYR A 26 22.81 36.13 -52.72
C TYR A 26 24.12 35.47 -53.20
N SER A 27 25.25 35.96 -52.71
CA SER A 27 26.58 35.42 -53.03
C SER A 27 27.53 35.56 -51.85
N CYS A 28 28.59 34.76 -51.80
CA CYS A 28 29.59 34.89 -50.74
C CYS A 28 30.24 36.27 -50.84
N HIS A 29 30.20 37.06 -49.76
CA HIS A 29 30.82 38.39 -49.80
C HIS A 29 32.36 38.31 -49.79
N SER A 30 32.93 37.17 -49.38
CA SER A 30 34.37 36.95 -49.32
C SER A 30 34.80 35.94 -50.39
N ARG A 31 35.60 36.40 -51.35
CA ARG A 31 36.15 35.54 -52.41
C ARG A 31 37.30 34.65 -51.93
N THR A 32 38.03 35.10 -50.90
CA THR A 32 39.27 34.46 -50.41
C THR A 32 39.13 33.72 -49.08
N ALA A 33 37.97 33.79 -48.42
CA ALA A 33 37.75 33.05 -47.18
C ALA A 33 37.50 31.56 -47.46
N GLU A 34 38.06 30.69 -46.61
CA GLU A 34 37.81 29.24 -46.60
C GLU A 34 36.33 28.90 -46.33
N VAL A 35 35.59 29.83 -45.71
CA VAL A 35 34.16 29.70 -45.39
C VAL A 35 33.37 30.73 -46.19
N CYS A 36 32.34 30.28 -46.91
CA CYS A 36 31.40 31.17 -47.59
C CYS A 36 30.48 31.84 -46.57
N ARG A 37 30.47 33.17 -46.54
CA ARG A 37 29.60 33.98 -45.69
C ARG A 37 28.65 34.81 -46.53
N VAL A 38 27.36 34.68 -46.25
CA VAL A 38 26.29 35.44 -46.91
C VAL A 38 25.58 36.27 -45.84
N LYS A 39 25.29 37.53 -46.17
CA LYS A 39 24.63 38.49 -45.29
C LYS A 39 23.29 38.92 -45.87
N ASP A 40 22.44 39.39 -44.97
CA ASP A 40 21.18 40.09 -45.23
C ASP A 40 20.22 39.24 -46.10
N VAL A 41 20.15 37.94 -45.80
CA VAL A 41 19.28 36.99 -46.50
C VAL A 41 17.86 37.10 -45.97
N THR A 42 16.99 37.82 -46.69
CA THR A 42 15.58 38.01 -46.30
C THR A 42 14.66 37.15 -47.16
N LEU A 43 14.19 36.05 -46.57
CA LEU A 43 13.29 35.06 -47.13
C LEU A 43 12.11 34.82 -46.17
N ASP A 44 11.24 35.83 -46.09
CA ASP A 44 10.06 35.86 -45.21
C ASP A 44 8.83 35.19 -45.83
N THR A 45 8.77 35.10 -47.16
CA THR A 45 7.64 34.56 -47.92
C THR A 45 8.07 33.47 -48.89
N GLU A 46 7.14 32.57 -49.26
CA GLU A 46 7.40 31.56 -50.30
C GLU A 46 7.83 32.19 -51.63
N ARG A 47 7.28 33.36 -51.98
CA ARG A 47 7.66 34.09 -53.19
C ARG A 47 9.11 34.59 -53.13
N ALA A 48 9.57 35.03 -51.97
CA ALA A 48 10.98 35.40 -51.77
C ALA A 48 11.88 34.17 -51.97
N VAL A 49 11.50 33.01 -51.43
CA VAL A 49 12.23 31.74 -51.65
C VAL A 49 12.26 31.38 -53.14
N GLN A 50 11.14 31.47 -53.86
CA GLN A 50 11.05 31.15 -55.29
C GLN A 50 11.92 32.05 -56.16
N THR A 51 11.97 33.34 -55.86
CA THR A 51 12.70 34.34 -56.67
C THR A 51 14.17 34.50 -56.28
N ALA A 52 14.55 34.07 -55.07
CA ALA A 52 15.92 34.11 -54.59
C ALA A 52 16.87 33.29 -55.47
N SER A 53 18.06 33.83 -55.71
CA SER A 53 19.12 33.15 -56.46
C SER A 53 20.39 33.11 -55.62
N PHE A 54 20.98 31.93 -55.47
CA PHE A 54 22.26 31.74 -54.79
C PHE A 54 23.34 31.48 -55.83
N SER A 55 24.23 32.45 -56.01
CA SER A 55 25.31 32.41 -57.00
C SER A 55 26.66 32.49 -56.31
N ASP A 56 27.65 31.72 -56.78
CA ASP A 56 28.99 31.64 -56.17
C ASP A 56 28.99 31.22 -54.68
N VAL A 57 28.01 30.39 -54.28
CA VAL A 57 27.91 29.88 -52.90
C VAL A 57 28.70 28.58 -52.76
N ARG A 58 29.54 28.49 -51.73
CA ARG A 58 30.52 27.41 -51.52
C ARG A 58 30.36 26.78 -50.14
N ASP A 59 30.79 25.54 -50.02
CA ASP A 59 30.86 24.80 -48.76
C ASP A 59 32.20 25.08 -48.05
N PRO A 60 32.23 25.32 -46.72
CA PRO A 60 31.11 25.51 -45.79
C PRO A 60 30.36 26.84 -45.97
N LEU A 61 29.05 26.84 -45.73
CA LEU A 61 28.18 28.02 -45.83
C LEU A 61 27.69 28.50 -44.46
N VAL A 62 27.86 29.81 -44.21
CA VAL A 62 27.29 30.53 -43.07
C VAL A 62 26.42 31.67 -43.57
N ILE A 63 25.15 31.68 -43.16
CA ILE A 63 24.25 32.82 -43.34
C ILE A 63 24.27 33.63 -42.05
N GLU A 64 24.92 34.80 -42.07
CA GLU A 64 25.26 35.55 -40.85
C GLU A 64 24.14 36.47 -40.36
N SER A 65 23.35 37.00 -41.29
CA SER A 65 22.26 37.94 -41.00
C SER A 65 21.13 37.75 -42.00
N GLY A 66 19.93 38.11 -41.57
CA GLY A 66 18.73 38.03 -42.39
C GLY A 66 17.54 37.47 -41.62
N THR A 67 16.52 37.08 -42.36
CA THR A 67 15.32 36.46 -41.80
C THR A 67 14.87 35.38 -42.75
N ILE A 68 14.90 34.13 -42.30
CA ILE A 68 14.40 32.98 -43.06
C ILE A 68 13.34 32.32 -42.19
N VAL A 69 12.06 32.58 -42.44
CA VAL A 69 10.98 32.04 -41.59
C VAL A 69 10.82 30.54 -41.83
N HIS A 70 10.87 30.11 -43.10
CA HIS A 70 10.73 28.73 -43.51
C HIS A 70 11.94 28.29 -44.34
N PHE A 71 12.81 27.48 -43.74
CA PHE A 71 13.88 26.82 -44.48
C PHE A 71 13.29 25.58 -45.16
N SER A 72 12.65 25.80 -46.30
CA SER A 72 11.87 24.78 -47.02
C SER A 72 12.75 23.84 -47.86
N ARG A 73 12.15 22.74 -48.34
CA ARG A 73 12.79 21.84 -49.32
C ARG A 73 13.22 22.58 -50.59
N GLU A 74 12.41 23.56 -51.04
CA GLU A 74 12.75 24.37 -52.21
C GLU A 74 14.02 25.19 -51.98
N LEU A 75 14.14 25.84 -50.81
CA LEU A 75 15.35 26.58 -50.45
C LEU A 75 16.57 25.65 -50.35
N ALA A 76 16.43 24.50 -49.72
CA ALA A 76 17.50 23.49 -49.61
C ALA A 76 17.93 22.95 -50.99
N ASN A 77 17.03 22.91 -51.98
CA ASN A 77 17.35 22.51 -53.35
C ASN A 77 18.14 23.57 -54.13
N LYS A 78 18.04 24.84 -53.73
CA LYS A 78 18.88 25.93 -54.27
C LYS A 78 20.31 25.92 -53.74
N LEU A 79 20.61 25.05 -52.77
CA LEU A 79 21.94 24.87 -52.16
C LEU A 79 22.46 23.43 -52.31
N PRO A 80 22.57 22.87 -53.54
CA PRO A 80 22.79 21.44 -53.75
C PRO A 80 24.19 20.94 -53.36
N GLY A 81 25.19 21.83 -53.30
CA GLY A 81 26.59 21.51 -53.02
C GLY A 81 27.04 21.83 -51.59
N ILE A 82 26.12 22.16 -50.68
CA ILE A 82 26.42 22.51 -49.30
C ILE A 82 26.23 21.27 -48.41
N PHE A 83 27.27 20.96 -47.65
CA PHE A 83 27.33 19.87 -46.69
C PHE A 83 27.40 20.42 -45.26
N ASP A 84 28.06 21.56 -45.09
CA ASP A 84 28.28 22.25 -43.82
C ASP A 84 27.52 23.57 -43.84
N LEU A 85 26.43 23.63 -43.08
CA LEU A 85 25.49 24.75 -43.08
C LEU A 85 25.32 25.33 -41.68
N THR A 86 25.50 26.65 -41.56
CA THR A 86 25.19 27.43 -40.36
C THR A 86 24.13 28.47 -40.68
N VAL A 87 22.99 28.38 -40.00
CA VAL A 87 21.80 29.23 -40.15
C VAL A 87 21.29 29.68 -38.79
N ASP A 88 22.21 30.10 -37.93
CA ASP A 88 21.91 30.55 -36.58
C ASP A 88 21.24 31.94 -36.60
N LYS A 89 20.30 32.21 -35.68
CA LYS A 89 19.70 33.55 -35.48
C LYS A 89 19.00 34.15 -36.69
N LEU A 90 18.37 33.31 -37.52
CA LEU A 90 17.64 33.75 -38.72
C LEU A 90 16.11 33.78 -38.53
N GLY A 91 15.61 33.45 -37.34
CA GLY A 91 14.18 33.41 -37.05
C GLY A 91 13.45 32.24 -37.74
N ILE A 92 14.15 31.13 -38.01
CA ILE A 92 13.56 29.95 -38.64
C ILE A 92 12.54 29.34 -37.69
N VAL A 93 11.32 29.13 -38.17
CA VAL A 93 10.23 28.45 -37.46
C VAL A 93 10.11 26.99 -37.92
N GLN A 94 10.35 26.73 -39.20
CA GLN A 94 10.31 25.40 -39.78
C GLN A 94 11.60 25.11 -40.56
N LEU A 95 12.26 24.00 -40.23
CA LEU A 95 13.55 23.63 -40.81
C LEU A 95 13.46 22.28 -41.52
N PHE A 96 13.68 22.28 -42.84
CA PHE A 96 13.92 21.06 -43.60
C PHE A 96 15.38 20.65 -43.57
N ILE A 97 15.65 19.42 -43.14
CA ILE A 97 16.99 18.84 -43.11
C ILE A 97 17.20 18.01 -44.38
N ARG A 98 18.17 18.40 -45.20
CA ARG A 98 18.54 17.67 -46.41
C ARG A 98 19.45 16.48 -46.09
N PRO A 99 19.23 15.28 -46.68
CA PRO A 99 20.02 14.07 -46.39
C PRO A 99 21.54 14.18 -46.61
N SER A 100 21.95 15.05 -47.55
CA SER A 100 23.36 15.27 -47.88
C SER A 100 24.13 16.06 -46.81
N LEU A 101 23.46 16.80 -45.92
CA LEU A 101 24.15 17.60 -44.92
C LEU A 101 24.98 16.73 -43.97
N VAL A 102 26.19 17.19 -43.70
CA VAL A 102 27.17 16.56 -42.81
C VAL A 102 27.20 17.30 -41.48
N HIS A 103 27.28 18.64 -41.52
CA HIS A 103 27.26 19.49 -40.33
C HIS A 103 26.14 20.54 -40.46
N LEU A 104 25.24 20.60 -39.47
CA LEU A 104 24.16 21.58 -39.42
C LEU A 104 24.11 22.29 -38.07
N SER A 105 24.21 23.61 -38.10
CA SER A 105 23.92 24.50 -36.96
C SER A 105 22.73 25.39 -37.30
N ALA A 106 21.68 25.32 -36.49
CA ALA A 106 20.51 26.19 -36.57
C ALA A 106 20.13 26.70 -35.16
N VAL A 107 21.13 27.17 -34.43
CA VAL A 107 21.04 27.59 -33.03
C VAL A 107 20.36 28.96 -32.92
N ASP A 108 19.63 29.19 -31.83
CA ASP A 108 19.01 30.48 -31.50
C ASP A 108 18.03 30.93 -32.60
N ASN A 109 17.12 30.01 -32.97
CA ASN A 109 16.02 30.25 -33.90
C ASN A 109 14.66 30.03 -33.17
N ALA A 110 13.57 30.02 -33.93
CA ALA A 110 12.22 29.78 -33.41
C ALA A 110 11.69 28.41 -33.83
N ILE A 111 12.56 27.42 -34.08
CA ILE A 111 12.18 26.17 -34.75
C ILE A 111 11.26 25.37 -33.83
N ASP A 112 10.03 25.14 -34.27
CA ASP A 112 9.06 24.26 -33.59
C ASP A 112 8.81 22.95 -34.35
N LYS A 113 9.16 22.92 -35.65
CA LYS A 113 8.95 21.77 -36.53
C LYS A 113 10.17 21.47 -37.39
N LEU A 114 10.68 20.25 -37.27
CA LEU A 114 11.69 19.67 -38.15
C LEU A 114 11.03 18.84 -39.24
N LEU A 115 11.43 19.07 -40.49
CA LEU A 115 11.00 18.28 -41.63
C LEU A 115 12.16 17.42 -42.11
N LEU A 116 11.91 16.12 -42.24
CA LEU A 116 12.84 15.17 -42.84
C LEU A 116 12.37 14.81 -44.26
N ASP A 117 13.30 14.47 -45.13
CA ASP A 117 12.96 13.88 -46.41
C ASP A 117 12.47 12.43 -46.23
N GLU A 118 11.17 12.22 -46.43
CA GLU A 118 10.52 10.91 -46.42
C GLU A 118 10.61 10.19 -47.77
N THR A 119 11.03 10.89 -48.83
CA THR A 119 11.06 10.33 -50.19
C THR A 119 12.31 9.51 -50.50
N THR A 120 13.29 9.53 -49.59
CA THR A 120 14.55 8.80 -49.72
C THR A 120 14.66 7.71 -48.67
N ASP A 121 14.89 6.47 -49.11
CA ASP A 121 15.27 5.35 -48.23
C ASP A 121 16.75 5.46 -47.78
N GLU A 122 17.50 6.40 -48.37
CA GLU A 122 18.90 6.66 -48.02
C GLU A 122 19.03 7.28 -46.62
N GLY A 123 20.07 6.86 -45.89
CA GLY A 123 20.41 7.42 -44.58
C GLY A 123 20.97 8.85 -44.69
N TYR A 124 20.88 9.59 -43.59
CA TYR A 124 21.46 10.93 -43.51
C TYR A 124 22.99 10.83 -43.34
N SER A 125 23.74 11.66 -44.07
CA SER A 125 25.20 11.76 -43.95
C SER A 125 25.67 12.54 -42.71
N MET A 126 24.73 13.02 -41.92
CA MET A 126 24.93 13.95 -40.81
C MET A 126 25.81 13.37 -39.70
N LEU A 127 26.79 14.17 -39.29
CA LEU A 127 27.71 13.89 -38.19
C LEU A 127 27.42 14.80 -36.98
N THR A 128 27.03 16.06 -37.21
CA THR A 128 26.69 16.99 -36.13
C THR A 128 25.40 17.75 -36.41
N LEU A 129 24.50 17.77 -35.43
CA LEU A 129 23.24 18.50 -35.48
C LEU A 129 23.11 19.37 -34.22
N HIS A 130 23.18 20.69 -34.40
CA HIS A 130 22.97 21.66 -33.33
C HIS A 130 21.66 22.41 -33.54
N LEU A 131 20.73 22.21 -32.62
CA LEU A 131 19.38 22.76 -32.59
C LEU A 131 19.08 23.46 -31.26
N SER A 132 20.13 23.83 -30.51
CA SER A 132 19.95 24.48 -29.20
C SER A 132 19.30 25.86 -29.33
N TYR A 133 18.61 26.31 -28.28
CA TYR A 133 17.88 27.59 -28.25
C TYR A 133 16.80 27.69 -29.35
N ASN A 134 15.89 26.71 -29.38
CA ASN A 134 14.76 26.67 -30.30
C ASN A 134 13.44 26.46 -29.54
N LYS A 135 12.37 26.06 -30.23
CA LYS A 135 11.02 25.84 -29.68
C LYS A 135 10.52 24.42 -29.94
N LEU A 136 11.44 23.45 -30.09
CA LEU A 136 11.09 22.06 -30.36
C LEU A 136 10.35 21.46 -29.16
N LYS A 137 9.18 20.88 -29.44
CA LYS A 137 8.33 20.16 -28.47
C LYS A 137 8.56 18.65 -28.51
N GLU A 138 8.99 18.15 -29.66
CA GLU A 138 9.30 16.75 -29.92
C GLU A 138 10.46 16.64 -30.93
N LEU A 139 11.08 15.47 -31.00
CA LEU A 139 12.06 15.14 -32.03
C LEU A 139 11.40 14.23 -33.08
N PRO A 140 11.70 14.41 -34.39
CA PRO A 140 11.29 13.45 -35.40
C PRO A 140 12.03 12.11 -35.20
N SER A 141 11.61 11.05 -35.88
CA SER A 141 12.39 9.80 -35.89
C SER A 141 13.79 10.07 -36.45
N LEU A 142 14.80 9.71 -35.66
CA LEU A 142 16.20 9.85 -36.02
C LEU A 142 16.82 8.53 -36.50
N ASP A 143 16.01 7.51 -36.80
CA ASP A 143 16.50 6.16 -37.14
C ASP A 143 17.45 6.14 -38.35
N ARG A 144 17.28 7.11 -39.27
CA ARG A 144 18.10 7.26 -40.48
C ARG A 144 19.42 8.04 -40.26
N PHE A 145 19.67 8.57 -39.07
CA PHE A 145 20.86 9.37 -38.75
C PHE A 145 22.01 8.51 -38.18
N THR A 146 22.23 7.32 -38.73
CA THR A 146 23.14 6.29 -38.14
C THR A 146 24.60 6.73 -37.97
N ARG A 147 25.03 7.79 -38.67
CA ARG A 147 26.38 8.37 -38.61
C ARG A 147 26.51 9.52 -37.60
N LEU A 148 25.40 9.98 -37.01
CA LEU A 148 25.38 11.14 -36.13
C LEU A 148 26.26 10.90 -34.90
N MET A 149 27.19 11.83 -34.67
CA MET A 149 28.13 11.79 -33.55
C MET A 149 27.76 12.79 -32.46
N THR A 150 27.20 13.93 -32.83
CA THR A 150 26.82 14.98 -31.88
C THR A 150 25.40 15.44 -32.15
N LEU A 151 24.56 15.36 -31.14
CA LEU A 151 23.21 15.91 -31.13
C LEU A 151 23.06 16.86 -29.94
N ALA A 152 22.90 18.15 -30.23
CA ALA A 152 22.66 19.18 -29.23
C ALA A 152 21.28 19.80 -29.44
N VAL A 153 20.40 19.65 -28.44
CA VAL A 153 19.03 20.16 -28.48
C VAL A 153 18.70 20.90 -27.18
N ASP A 154 19.69 21.60 -26.64
CA ASP A 154 19.55 22.31 -25.37
C ASP A 154 18.59 23.50 -25.50
N ASN A 155 18.03 24.00 -24.39
CA ASN A 155 17.21 25.21 -24.40
C ASN A 155 16.05 25.13 -25.41
N ASN A 156 15.37 23.99 -25.44
CA ASN A 156 14.13 23.77 -26.18
C ASN A 156 12.95 23.61 -25.20
N VAL A 157 11.81 23.11 -25.68
CA VAL A 157 10.60 22.90 -24.86
C VAL A 157 10.13 21.45 -24.89
N LEU A 158 11.07 20.51 -25.03
CA LEU A 158 10.80 19.08 -24.97
C LEU A 158 10.24 18.72 -23.58
N SER A 159 9.14 17.97 -23.55
CA SER A 159 8.47 17.57 -22.29
C SER A 159 8.69 16.11 -21.93
N THR A 160 8.95 15.27 -22.92
CA THR A 160 9.25 13.85 -22.77
C THR A 160 10.31 13.44 -23.78
N ILE A 161 11.03 12.36 -23.51
CA ILE A 161 11.92 11.73 -24.48
C ILE A 161 11.91 10.21 -24.30
N ASP A 162 11.81 9.48 -25.41
CA ASP A 162 12.02 8.04 -25.42
C ASP A 162 13.44 7.73 -25.89
N MET A 163 14.23 7.08 -25.05
CA MET A 163 15.60 6.72 -25.39
C MET A 163 15.66 5.75 -26.59
N ALA A 164 14.57 5.04 -26.89
CA ALA A 164 14.49 4.21 -28.10
C ALA A 164 14.67 5.02 -29.39
N THR A 165 14.32 6.32 -29.40
CA THR A 165 14.55 7.25 -30.53
C THR A 165 16.02 7.32 -30.95
N PHE A 166 16.95 7.07 -30.03
CA PHE A 166 18.38 7.12 -30.29
C PHE A 166 18.99 5.73 -30.57
N SER A 167 18.23 4.65 -30.45
CA SER A 167 18.74 3.27 -30.45
C SER A 167 19.54 2.89 -31.71
N ARG A 168 19.26 3.52 -32.86
CA ARG A 168 19.99 3.33 -34.13
C ARG A 168 21.26 4.19 -34.27
N LEU A 169 21.45 5.19 -33.41
CA LEU A 169 22.56 6.14 -33.48
C LEU A 169 23.86 5.56 -32.87
N LYS A 170 24.35 4.44 -33.41
CA LYS A 170 25.53 3.74 -32.88
C LYS A 170 26.84 4.54 -32.95
N ALA A 171 26.86 5.61 -33.75
CA ALA A 171 27.99 6.54 -33.85
C ALA A 171 27.96 7.67 -32.82
N LEU A 172 26.86 7.83 -32.07
CA LEU A 172 26.62 8.96 -31.18
C LEU A 172 27.67 8.98 -30.06
N ARG A 173 28.26 10.15 -29.85
CA ARG A 173 29.31 10.43 -28.85
C ARG A 173 28.84 11.46 -27.83
N VAL A 174 28.07 12.44 -28.27
CA VAL A 174 27.55 13.52 -27.43
C VAL A 174 26.06 13.67 -27.68
N LEU A 175 25.29 13.57 -26.60
CA LEU A 175 23.87 13.86 -26.57
C LEU A 175 23.60 14.85 -25.44
N THR A 176 23.09 16.03 -25.78
CA THR A 176 22.71 17.02 -24.77
C THR A 176 21.30 17.53 -25.01
N LEU A 177 20.49 17.41 -23.97
CA LEU A 177 19.07 17.78 -23.90
C LEU A 177 18.87 18.76 -22.73
N ALA A 178 19.91 19.53 -22.39
CA ALA A 178 19.91 20.39 -21.22
C ALA A 178 18.92 21.55 -21.36
N HIS A 179 18.42 22.08 -20.24
CA HIS A 179 17.52 23.23 -20.21
C HIS A 179 16.27 23.04 -21.08
N ASN A 180 15.69 21.84 -21.07
CA ASN A 180 14.38 21.55 -21.64
C ASN A 180 13.31 21.57 -20.52
N ARG A 181 12.14 20.98 -20.77
CA ARG A 181 11.05 20.84 -19.80
C ARG A 181 10.74 19.36 -19.56
N LEU A 182 11.76 18.50 -19.64
CA LEU A 182 11.56 17.06 -19.55
C LEU A 182 11.02 16.69 -18.17
N LEU A 183 9.84 16.08 -18.16
CA LEU A 183 9.21 15.49 -16.97
C LEU A 183 9.44 13.99 -16.92
N THR A 184 9.63 13.35 -18.09
CA THR A 184 9.88 11.92 -18.19
C THR A 184 10.94 11.60 -19.24
N VAL A 185 11.80 10.64 -18.93
CA VAL A 185 12.69 9.95 -19.87
C VAL A 185 12.28 8.48 -19.81
N SER A 186 11.74 7.95 -20.90
CA SER A 186 11.31 6.55 -20.99
C SER A 186 12.32 5.70 -21.76
N SER A 187 12.32 4.41 -21.46
CA SER A 187 13.00 3.38 -22.24
C SER A 187 12.15 2.10 -22.22
N PRO A 188 12.24 1.23 -23.24
CA PRO A 188 11.56 -0.05 -23.22
C PRO A 188 12.03 -0.88 -22.02
N ALA A 189 11.12 -1.53 -21.31
CA ALA A 189 11.42 -2.27 -20.08
C ALA A 189 12.36 -3.47 -20.32
N ASP A 190 12.21 -4.16 -21.46
CA ASP A 190 12.90 -5.44 -21.73
C ASP A 190 13.85 -5.37 -22.94
N THR A 191 14.10 -4.19 -23.49
CA THR A 191 14.98 -4.03 -24.66
C THR A 191 16.16 -3.13 -24.32
N PRO A 192 17.38 -3.67 -24.23
CA PRO A 192 18.57 -2.88 -23.99
C PRO A 192 18.81 -1.84 -25.10
N ILE A 193 19.11 -0.62 -24.68
CA ILE A 193 19.48 0.49 -25.56
C ILE A 193 21.00 0.59 -25.55
N GLN A 194 21.60 0.19 -26.68
CA GLN A 194 23.05 0.18 -26.84
C GLN A 194 23.55 1.43 -27.54
N LEU A 195 24.18 2.34 -26.80
CA LEU A 195 24.89 3.51 -27.34
C LEU A 195 26.38 3.41 -26.99
N VAL A 196 27.02 2.38 -27.55
CA VAL A 196 28.39 1.96 -27.20
C VAL A 196 29.48 3.02 -27.39
N LYS A 197 29.23 4.08 -28.17
CA LYS A 197 30.18 5.20 -28.39
C LYS A 197 29.82 6.47 -27.62
N LEU A 198 28.69 6.51 -26.93
CA LEU A 198 28.23 7.69 -26.22
C LEU A 198 29.19 7.97 -25.08
N GLY A 199 29.83 9.13 -25.10
CA GLY A 199 30.80 9.56 -24.10
C GLY A 199 30.24 10.63 -23.16
N ARG A 200 29.30 11.44 -23.64
CA ARG A 200 28.68 12.53 -22.87
C ARG A 200 27.18 12.53 -23.03
N LEU A 201 26.47 12.54 -21.91
CA LEU A 201 25.02 12.63 -21.83
C LEU A 201 24.62 13.71 -20.83
N SER A 202 23.77 14.64 -21.25
CA SER A 202 23.28 15.71 -20.36
C SER A 202 21.77 15.85 -20.40
N PHE A 203 21.16 15.80 -19.22
CA PHE A 203 19.79 16.17 -18.92
C PHE A 203 19.72 17.38 -17.97
N ALA A 204 20.81 18.13 -17.83
CA ALA A 204 20.90 19.26 -16.91
C ALA A 204 19.74 20.25 -17.06
N GLY A 205 19.25 20.86 -15.98
CA GLY A 205 18.27 21.94 -16.08
C GLY A 205 16.89 21.53 -16.60
N ASN A 206 16.47 20.29 -16.35
CA ASN A 206 15.13 19.78 -16.69
C ASN A 206 14.25 19.68 -15.42
N GLN A 207 13.12 18.96 -15.50
CA GLN A 207 12.16 18.81 -14.39
C GLN A 207 11.96 17.33 -14.03
N LEU A 208 12.99 16.51 -14.23
CA LEU A 208 12.89 15.06 -14.06
C LEU A 208 12.82 14.70 -12.57
N PRO A 209 11.83 13.91 -12.13
CA PRO A 209 11.75 13.42 -10.75
C PRO A 209 12.60 12.15 -10.53
N LEU A 210 12.83 11.37 -11.58
CA LEU A 210 13.66 10.17 -11.59
C LEU A 210 14.09 9.86 -13.03
N ILE A 211 15.07 8.97 -13.18
CA ILE A 211 15.46 8.40 -14.46
C ILE A 211 15.74 6.91 -14.28
N ASP A 212 15.27 6.09 -15.22
CA ASP A 212 15.50 4.64 -15.22
C ASP A 212 16.57 4.28 -16.24
N ILE A 213 17.73 3.88 -15.73
CA ILE A 213 18.88 3.51 -16.55
C ILE A 213 19.01 2.01 -16.74
N ARG A 214 18.12 1.18 -16.15
CA ARG A 214 18.30 -0.28 -16.08
C ARG A 214 18.55 -0.95 -17.43
N THR A 215 18.00 -0.39 -18.51
CA THR A 215 18.13 -0.92 -19.88
C THR A 215 19.17 -0.20 -20.71
N TRP A 216 19.97 0.71 -20.12
CA TRP A 216 20.96 1.50 -20.84
C TRP A 216 22.32 0.80 -20.82
N GLU A 217 22.83 0.48 -22.01
CA GLU A 217 24.14 -0.14 -22.20
C GLU A 217 25.07 0.86 -22.89
N PHE A 218 25.64 1.77 -22.10
CA PHE A 218 26.48 2.89 -22.57
C PHE A 218 27.93 2.71 -22.13
N ASP A 219 28.60 1.69 -22.67
CA ASP A 219 29.95 1.25 -22.26
C ASP A 219 31.01 2.35 -22.29
N SER A 220 30.88 3.33 -23.19
CA SER A 220 31.83 4.43 -23.35
C SER A 220 31.46 5.70 -22.56
N LEU A 221 30.36 5.70 -21.80
CA LEU A 221 29.87 6.91 -21.15
C LEU A 221 30.87 7.37 -20.08
N ARG A 222 31.37 8.59 -20.23
CA ARG A 222 32.38 9.19 -19.33
C ARG A 222 31.81 10.29 -18.47
N GLU A 223 30.85 11.05 -19.01
CA GLU A 223 30.26 12.22 -18.36
C GLU A 223 28.74 12.11 -18.44
N LEU A 224 28.10 12.07 -17.27
CA LEU A 224 26.65 12.12 -17.12
C LEU A 224 26.28 13.35 -16.29
N ASN A 225 25.52 14.26 -16.88
CA ASN A 225 25.09 15.48 -16.19
C ASN A 225 23.58 15.47 -15.96
N LEU A 226 23.19 15.42 -14.69
CA LEU A 226 21.82 15.42 -14.19
C LEU A 226 21.50 16.67 -13.36
N THR A 227 22.39 17.68 -13.39
CA THR A 227 22.27 18.85 -12.51
C THR A 227 20.95 19.59 -12.68
N SER A 228 20.54 20.34 -11.64
CA SER A 228 19.40 21.26 -11.69
C SER A 228 18.12 20.61 -12.22
N ASN A 229 17.76 19.45 -11.65
CA ASN A 229 16.50 18.76 -11.91
C ASN A 229 15.69 18.67 -10.60
N SER A 230 14.62 17.90 -10.61
CA SER A 230 13.83 17.58 -9.40
C SER A 230 14.06 16.13 -8.95
N MET A 231 15.23 15.56 -9.28
CA MET A 231 15.45 14.12 -9.12
C MET A 231 15.59 13.74 -7.65
N ASN A 232 14.98 12.62 -7.28
CA ASN A 232 15.16 12.00 -5.97
C ASN A 232 16.06 10.75 -6.02
N ARG A 233 16.15 10.05 -7.15
CA ARG A 233 17.06 8.92 -7.35
C ARG A 233 17.24 8.61 -8.83
N VAL A 234 18.25 7.82 -9.14
CA VAL A 234 18.44 7.14 -10.43
C VAL A 234 18.13 5.67 -10.21
N GLU A 235 17.15 5.14 -10.94
CA GLU A 235 16.75 3.73 -10.91
C GLU A 235 17.72 2.90 -11.76
N GLY A 236 18.24 1.82 -11.20
CA GLY A 236 19.29 1.00 -11.81
C GLY A 236 20.64 1.17 -11.13
N ASN A 237 21.70 0.65 -11.75
CA ASN A 237 23.03 0.62 -11.16
C ASN A 237 24.02 1.36 -12.06
N LEU A 238 24.74 2.34 -11.50
CA LEU A 238 25.79 3.09 -12.21
C LEU A 238 26.93 2.19 -12.72
N ALA A 239 27.08 0.98 -12.19
CA ALA A 239 28.00 -0.03 -12.73
C ALA A 239 27.72 -0.42 -14.20
N GLN A 240 26.53 -0.11 -14.72
CA GLN A 240 26.20 -0.25 -16.16
C GLN A 240 27.02 0.71 -17.04
N PHE A 241 27.65 1.72 -16.45
CA PHE A 241 28.52 2.68 -17.14
C PHE A 241 29.97 2.49 -16.69
N PRO A 242 30.67 1.44 -17.16
CA PRO A 242 32.00 1.08 -16.66
C PRO A 242 33.08 2.14 -16.93
N ALA A 243 32.86 3.04 -17.89
CA ALA A 243 33.78 4.12 -18.24
C ALA A 243 33.45 5.46 -17.55
N LEU A 244 32.44 5.52 -16.68
CA LEU A 244 31.95 6.76 -16.09
C LEU A 244 33.00 7.39 -15.17
N LYS A 245 33.31 8.67 -15.39
CA LYS A 245 34.32 9.43 -14.63
C LYS A 245 33.76 10.67 -13.97
N VAL A 246 32.75 11.29 -14.58
CA VAL A 246 32.11 12.51 -14.08
C VAL A 246 30.62 12.28 -14.01
N LEU A 247 30.06 12.51 -12.82
CA LEU A 247 28.63 12.47 -12.57
C LEU A 247 28.23 13.76 -11.87
N ASP A 248 27.59 14.67 -12.61
CA ASP A 248 27.14 15.94 -12.07
C ASP A 248 25.67 15.79 -11.61
N ILE A 249 25.41 15.99 -10.33
CA ILE A 249 24.11 15.72 -9.68
C ILE A 249 23.62 16.87 -8.80
N ALA A 250 24.35 17.99 -8.69
CA ALA A 250 23.95 19.15 -7.89
C ALA A 250 22.62 19.75 -8.37
N GLY A 251 21.95 20.51 -7.50
CA GLY A 251 20.69 21.18 -7.82
C GLY A 251 19.49 20.23 -7.90
N ASN A 252 19.55 19.09 -7.20
CA ASN A 252 18.49 18.08 -7.17
C ASN A 252 17.92 17.89 -5.77
N ARG A 253 16.95 16.97 -5.64
CA ARG A 253 16.26 16.64 -4.38
C ARG A 253 16.49 15.19 -3.98
N TRP A 254 17.76 14.77 -3.99
CA TRP A 254 18.16 13.38 -3.82
C TRP A 254 17.63 12.77 -2.54
N TYR A 255 17.34 11.49 -2.58
CA TYR A 255 17.08 10.72 -1.40
C TYR A 255 18.42 10.37 -0.74
N CYS A 256 18.54 10.62 0.57
CA CYS A 256 19.83 10.52 1.25
C CYS A 256 20.46 9.13 1.15
N GLU A 257 19.66 8.06 1.15
CA GLU A 257 20.19 6.69 0.95
C GLU A 257 20.85 6.51 -0.40
N TRP A 258 20.18 6.96 -1.47
CA TRP A 258 20.71 6.84 -2.82
C TRP A 258 22.03 7.61 -2.94
N LEU A 259 22.06 8.80 -2.37
CA LEU A 259 23.27 9.63 -2.36
C LEU A 259 24.42 8.97 -1.58
N LEU A 260 24.14 8.30 -0.45
CA LEU A 260 25.14 7.53 0.29
C LEU A 260 25.70 6.36 -0.55
N MET A 261 24.86 5.65 -1.32
CA MET A 261 25.33 4.61 -2.23
C MET A 261 26.24 5.18 -3.33
N VAL A 262 25.90 6.35 -3.88
CA VAL A 262 26.71 7.01 -4.91
C VAL A 262 28.05 7.47 -4.35
N HIS A 263 28.11 8.03 -3.15
CA HIS A 263 29.39 8.37 -2.51
C HIS A 263 30.24 7.12 -2.21
N SER A 264 29.64 6.01 -1.80
CA SER A 264 30.38 4.74 -1.67
C SER A 264 30.95 4.25 -3.01
N HIS A 265 30.19 4.43 -4.10
CA HIS A 265 30.67 4.14 -5.44
C HIS A 265 31.80 5.10 -5.88
N GLN A 266 31.73 6.36 -5.46
CA GLN A 266 32.74 7.38 -5.73
C GLN A 266 34.13 6.97 -5.22
N GLU A 267 34.21 6.47 -3.99
CA GLU A 267 35.46 6.02 -3.37
C GLU A 267 36.07 4.80 -4.08
N SER A 268 35.23 3.90 -4.58
CA SER A 268 35.68 2.66 -5.21
C SER A 268 36.07 2.81 -6.68
N HIS A 269 35.46 3.75 -7.43
CA HIS A 269 35.60 3.84 -8.89
C HIS A 269 36.21 5.15 -9.41
N ARG A 270 36.74 6.02 -8.52
CA ARG A 270 37.31 7.34 -8.87
C ARG A 270 36.31 8.21 -9.66
N LEU A 271 35.05 8.14 -9.29
CA LEU A 271 34.02 9.01 -9.84
C LEU A 271 34.23 10.43 -9.32
N THR A 272 34.10 11.42 -10.19
CA THR A 272 34.10 12.84 -9.81
C THR A 272 32.65 13.29 -9.71
N LEU A 273 32.28 13.83 -8.55
CA LEU A 273 30.99 14.47 -8.34
C LEU A 273 31.17 15.99 -8.24
N ASP A 274 30.16 16.73 -8.68
CA ASP A 274 30.04 18.16 -8.48
C ASP A 274 29.62 18.50 -7.03
N ALA A 275 29.14 19.72 -6.77
CA ALA A 275 28.69 20.16 -5.45
C ALA A 275 27.52 21.12 -5.56
N ASP A 276 26.59 21.03 -4.62
CA ASP A 276 25.52 22.02 -4.45
C ASP A 276 26.07 23.38 -4.03
N GLN A 277 25.37 24.44 -4.44
CA GLN A 277 25.73 25.80 -4.03
C GLN A 277 25.66 25.95 -2.51
N PRO A 278 26.59 26.69 -1.88
CA PRO A 278 26.58 26.93 -0.44
C PRO A 278 25.26 27.51 0.02
N GLY A 279 24.66 26.93 1.07
CA GLY A 279 23.40 27.41 1.65
C GLY A 279 22.13 26.87 1.01
N ARG A 280 22.19 26.33 -0.22
CA ARG A 280 21.01 25.79 -0.93
C ARG A 280 20.21 24.80 -0.10
N CYS A 281 20.89 23.81 0.48
CA CYS A 281 20.20 22.76 1.24
C CYS A 281 19.40 23.35 2.41
N ARG A 282 19.96 24.35 3.09
CA ARG A 282 19.27 25.04 4.20
C ARG A 282 18.06 25.83 3.72
N GLU A 283 18.18 26.54 2.59
CA GLU A 283 17.10 27.33 2.02
C GLU A 283 15.93 26.45 1.54
N GLU A 284 16.22 25.27 0.99
CA GLU A 284 15.22 24.31 0.53
C GLU A 284 14.75 23.31 1.62
N ASN A 285 15.13 23.51 2.89
CA ASN A 285 14.84 22.63 4.03
C ASN A 285 15.29 21.16 3.83
N MET A 286 16.44 20.99 3.19
CA MET A 286 17.09 19.71 2.91
C MET A 286 18.31 19.50 3.81
N MET A 287 18.71 18.23 3.98
CA MET A 287 19.98 17.89 4.63
C MET A 287 21.14 18.01 3.65
N THR A 288 22.33 18.28 4.16
CA THR A 288 23.57 18.21 3.39
C THR A 288 24.25 16.88 3.70
N SER A 289 24.48 16.07 2.67
CA SER A 289 25.36 14.89 2.74
C SER A 289 26.57 15.18 1.88
N HIS A 290 27.75 15.20 2.49
CA HIS A 290 29.01 15.64 1.87
C HIS A 290 28.88 17.06 1.27
N GLN A 291 28.64 17.16 -0.03
CA GLN A 291 28.52 18.41 -0.78
C GLN A 291 27.22 18.51 -1.56
N HIS A 292 26.27 17.59 -1.36
CA HIS A 292 25.00 17.55 -2.07
C HIS A 292 23.81 17.60 -1.11
N CYS A 293 22.73 18.19 -1.57
CA CYS A 293 21.48 18.26 -0.82
C CYS A 293 20.71 16.95 -0.98
N CYS A 294 20.23 16.41 0.13
CA CYS A 294 19.35 15.27 0.13
C CYS A 294 18.20 15.42 1.12
N ASN A 295 17.10 14.73 0.82
CA ASN A 295 15.94 14.59 1.67
C ASN A 295 15.95 13.20 2.30
N PRO A 296 15.83 13.09 3.64
CA PRO A 296 15.68 11.79 4.30
C PRO A 296 14.28 11.19 4.06
N ALA A 297 13.32 12.00 3.62
CA ALA A 297 11.99 11.55 3.20
C ALA A 297 11.93 11.53 1.67
N GLY A 298 11.83 10.33 1.08
CA GLY A 298 11.69 10.13 -0.37
C GLY A 298 10.44 10.78 -0.96
N ALA A 299 10.45 10.99 -2.27
CA ALA A 299 9.42 11.69 -3.01
C ALA A 299 8.08 10.98 -2.97
N GLU A 300 7.26 11.38 -2.01
CA GLU A 300 5.87 11.77 -2.22
C GLU A 300 5.54 12.76 -1.10
N GLY A 301 4.50 13.56 -1.26
CA GLY A 301 3.97 14.44 -0.22
C GLY A 301 3.44 13.71 1.02
N SER A 302 4.01 12.56 1.40
CA SER A 302 3.91 11.96 2.72
C SER A 302 5.32 11.60 3.17
N GLY A 303 5.79 12.27 4.23
CA GLY A 303 7.08 11.97 4.83
C GLY A 303 7.28 10.49 5.11
N LEU A 304 8.55 10.08 5.01
CA LEU A 304 9.09 8.72 5.11
C LEU A 304 8.83 7.89 3.84
N ILE A 305 9.85 7.33 3.20
CA ILE A 305 10.56 6.11 3.63
C ILE A 305 11.98 6.11 3.00
N ASP A 306 13.03 5.45 3.46
CA ASP A 306 13.59 4.93 4.72
C ASP A 306 14.70 3.95 4.26
N VAL A 307 15.92 3.91 4.83
CA VAL A 307 17.10 3.15 4.30
C VAL A 307 17.01 1.63 4.40
N TYR A 308 15.84 1.23 4.83
CA TYR A 308 15.41 -0.11 4.86
C TYR A 308 14.03 -0.03 4.23
N GLY A 309 13.84 0.58 3.06
CA GLY A 309 12.50 0.98 2.63
C GLY A 309 11.54 -0.20 2.61
N ASP A 310 12.02 -1.34 2.12
CA ASP A 310 11.29 -2.60 2.22
C ASP A 310 11.37 -3.25 3.60
N LYS A 311 12.38 -2.96 4.42
CA LYS A 311 12.63 -3.52 5.78
C LYS A 311 12.15 -2.66 6.95
N TRP A 312 11.73 -1.42 6.71
CA TRP A 312 11.14 -0.32 7.47
C TRP A 312 9.78 0.00 6.88
N ASP A 313 9.45 -0.39 5.66
CA ASP A 313 8.09 -0.79 5.31
C ASP A 313 7.83 -2.19 5.81
N GLU A 314 8.81 -3.08 5.97
CA GLU A 314 8.64 -4.30 6.79
C GLU A 314 8.76 -3.95 8.27
N LEU A 315 9.58 -2.98 8.73
CA LEU A 315 9.65 -2.57 10.14
C LEU A 315 8.52 -1.62 10.47
N LYS A 316 7.95 -0.84 9.54
CA LYS A 316 6.69 -0.08 9.68
C LYS A 316 5.51 -0.93 9.32
N ARG A 317 5.59 -2.00 8.54
CA ARG A 317 4.54 -3.01 8.49
C ARG A 317 4.63 -3.88 9.70
N LEU A 318 5.79 -4.13 10.29
CA LEU A 318 5.97 -4.81 11.57
C LEU A 318 5.80 -3.85 12.73
N THR A 319 5.92 -2.53 12.57
CA THR A 319 5.65 -1.52 13.62
C THR A 319 4.26 -0.94 13.44
N GLN A 320 3.65 -0.94 12.26
CA GLN A 320 2.20 -0.80 12.05
C GLN A 320 1.54 -2.15 12.26
N LEU A 321 2.14 -3.31 12.02
CA LEU A 321 1.59 -4.58 12.54
C LEU A 321 1.82 -4.57 14.02
N LEU A 322 2.99 -4.29 14.60
CA LEU A 322 3.18 -4.21 16.05
C LEU A 322 2.44 -3.04 16.68
N ASN A 323 2.10 -1.92 16.02
CA ASN A 323 1.28 -0.80 16.53
C ASN A 323 -0.19 -0.93 16.16
N THR A 324 -0.57 -1.59 15.07
CA THR A 324 -1.96 -1.99 14.79
C THR A 324 -2.28 -3.23 15.60
N LEU A 325 -1.31 -4.06 15.96
CA LEU A 325 -1.30 -5.14 16.96
C LEU A 325 -1.09 -4.52 18.33
N ASN A 326 -0.32 -3.46 18.58
CA ASN A 326 -0.29 -2.72 19.86
C ASN A 326 -1.51 -1.83 19.99
N ALA A 327 -2.26 -1.53 18.93
CA ALA A 327 -3.53 -0.82 18.93
C ALA A 327 -4.71 -1.77 18.63
N THR A 328 -4.49 -3.05 18.32
CA THR A 328 -5.43 -4.18 18.47
C THR A 328 -5.00 -5.09 19.62
N ILE A 329 -4.02 -4.64 20.42
CA ILE A 329 -3.61 -5.02 21.78
C ILE A 329 -3.69 -3.74 22.65
N ALA A 330 -3.91 -2.53 22.15
CA ALA A 330 -4.31 -1.37 22.98
C ALA A 330 -5.65 -0.76 22.57
N ASN A 331 -6.24 -1.06 21.42
CA ASN A 331 -7.70 -1.19 21.28
C ASN A 331 -8.10 -2.67 21.34
N GLY A 332 -7.17 -3.63 21.25
CA GLY A 332 -7.38 -4.94 21.85
C GLY A 332 -7.25 -4.79 23.34
N SER A 333 -6.12 -4.95 23.99
CA SER A 333 -5.98 -4.62 25.43
C SER A 333 -6.27 -3.15 25.86
N ALA A 334 -7.02 -2.31 25.13
CA ALA A 334 -7.93 -1.33 25.74
C ALA A 334 -9.41 -1.45 25.31
N SER A 335 -9.82 -2.06 24.18
CA SER A 335 -11.22 -2.48 23.94
C SER A 335 -11.48 -3.94 24.27
N VAL A 336 -10.63 -4.92 23.97
CA VAL A 336 -10.45 -6.20 24.72
C VAL A 336 -10.01 -5.99 26.17
N LYS A 337 -9.32 -4.92 26.63
CA LYS A 337 -9.21 -4.65 28.10
C LYS A 337 -10.42 -3.88 28.62
N HIS A 338 -11.09 -3.01 27.87
CA HIS A 338 -12.40 -2.48 28.29
C HIS A 338 -13.48 -3.56 28.23
N VAL A 339 -13.43 -4.47 27.27
CA VAL A 339 -14.35 -5.60 27.08
C VAL A 339 -13.92 -6.74 27.97
N LEU A 340 -12.64 -6.99 28.27
CA LEU A 340 -12.23 -7.91 29.34
C LEU A 340 -12.43 -7.28 30.70
N GLU A 341 -12.33 -5.98 30.93
CA GLU A 341 -12.64 -5.36 32.23
C GLU A 341 -14.14 -5.18 32.38
N ALA A 342 -14.89 -4.90 31.31
CA ALA A 342 -16.35 -4.92 31.33
C ALA A 342 -16.90 -6.34 31.36
N GLN A 343 -16.29 -7.31 30.66
CA GLN A 343 -16.63 -8.73 30.77
C GLN A 343 -16.11 -9.28 32.09
N LEU A 344 -14.93 -8.94 32.61
CA LEU A 344 -14.47 -9.35 33.95
C LEU A 344 -15.29 -8.67 35.04
N LYS A 345 -15.75 -7.42 34.85
CA LYS A 345 -16.70 -6.77 35.77
C LYS A 345 -18.08 -7.38 35.66
N THR A 346 -18.56 -7.68 34.45
CA THR A 346 -19.86 -8.34 34.23
C THR A 346 -19.82 -9.78 34.69
N LEU A 347 -18.74 -10.50 34.45
CA LEU A 347 -18.45 -11.87 34.85
C LEU A 347 -18.15 -11.92 36.34
N ASN A 348 -17.49 -10.94 36.95
CA ASN A 348 -17.36 -10.83 38.42
C ASN A 348 -18.69 -10.44 39.06
N THR A 349 -19.52 -9.61 38.41
CA THR A 349 -20.87 -9.29 38.91
C THR A 349 -21.79 -10.49 38.75
N GLN A 350 -21.68 -11.24 37.64
CA GLN A 350 -22.39 -12.49 37.41
C GLN A 350 -21.86 -13.60 38.29
N LEU A 351 -20.56 -13.67 38.56
CA LEU A 351 -19.92 -14.63 39.47
C LEU A 351 -20.26 -14.27 40.91
N SER A 352 -20.30 -12.99 41.29
CA SER A 352 -20.76 -12.55 42.62
C SER A 352 -22.24 -12.85 42.78
N LYS A 353 -23.07 -12.56 41.78
CA LYS A 353 -24.49 -12.95 41.77
C LYS A 353 -24.67 -14.46 41.74
N LEU A 354 -23.83 -15.21 41.04
CA LEU A 354 -23.89 -16.67 40.99
C LEU A 354 -23.37 -17.28 42.29
N LEU A 355 -22.39 -16.69 42.95
CA LEU A 355 -21.90 -17.07 44.27
C LEU A 355 -22.92 -16.72 45.35
N GLU A 356 -23.61 -15.60 45.22
CA GLU A 356 -24.72 -15.19 46.09
C GLU A 356 -25.94 -16.09 45.87
N VAL A 357 -26.30 -16.37 44.60
CA VAL A 357 -27.33 -17.35 44.24
C VAL A 357 -26.91 -18.78 44.59
N GLN A 358 -25.62 -19.15 44.53
CA GLN A 358 -25.11 -20.44 44.98
C GLN A 358 -25.11 -20.53 46.50
N ALA A 359 -24.86 -19.43 47.22
CA ALA A 359 -24.99 -19.37 48.66
C ALA A 359 -26.46 -19.44 49.08
N GLU A 360 -27.36 -18.72 48.41
CA GLU A 360 -28.81 -18.78 48.62
C GLU A 360 -29.35 -20.18 48.29
N HIS A 361 -29.07 -20.72 47.09
CA HIS A 361 -29.46 -22.08 46.73
C HIS A 361 -28.76 -23.12 47.61
N GLY A 362 -27.55 -22.87 48.12
CA GLY A 362 -26.86 -23.76 49.05
C GLY A 362 -27.52 -23.78 50.43
N ILE A 363 -28.02 -22.64 50.90
CA ILE A 363 -28.84 -22.55 52.12
C ILE A 363 -30.21 -23.21 51.87
N GLU A 364 -30.82 -22.98 50.71
CA GLU A 364 -32.11 -23.56 50.34
C GLU A 364 -32.02 -25.07 50.14
N LEU A 365 -30.93 -25.58 49.54
CA LEU A 365 -30.61 -27.00 49.44
C LEU A 365 -30.43 -27.62 50.82
N LYS A 366 -29.70 -26.98 51.74
CA LYS A 366 -29.58 -27.48 53.12
C LYS A 366 -30.92 -27.49 53.87
N LEU A 367 -31.77 -26.50 53.64
CA LEU A 367 -33.13 -26.47 54.21
C LEU A 367 -34.03 -27.55 53.60
N LEU A 368 -33.91 -27.78 52.29
CA LEU A 368 -34.62 -28.84 51.58
C LEU A 368 -34.12 -30.22 51.97
N GLU A 369 -32.81 -30.45 52.06
CA GLU A 369 -32.19 -31.68 52.59
C GLU A 369 -32.68 -31.95 54.01
N GLY A 370 -32.62 -30.96 54.91
CA GLY A 370 -33.14 -31.11 56.27
C GLY A 370 -34.66 -31.34 56.32
N GLY A 371 -35.41 -30.79 55.35
CA GLY A 371 -36.84 -31.04 55.18
C GLY A 371 -37.12 -32.47 54.70
N ILE A 372 -36.37 -32.95 53.71
CA ILE A 372 -36.45 -34.30 53.16
C ILE A 372 -36.05 -35.32 54.23
N ASP A 373 -34.98 -35.11 54.99
CA ASP A 373 -34.58 -36.00 56.08
C ASP A 373 -35.66 -36.09 57.16
N ARG A 374 -36.27 -34.96 57.55
CA ARG A 374 -37.41 -34.99 58.49
C ARG A 374 -38.62 -35.71 57.92
N GLN A 375 -38.89 -35.57 56.62
CA GLN A 375 -39.99 -36.31 55.98
C GLN A 375 -39.66 -37.80 55.88
N LYS A 376 -38.41 -38.16 55.57
CA LYS A 376 -37.91 -39.54 55.58
C LYS A 376 -38.07 -40.17 56.95
N ASP A 377 -37.66 -39.49 58.02
CA ASP A 377 -37.83 -39.98 59.39
C ASP A 377 -39.31 -40.16 59.76
N LYS A 378 -40.16 -39.20 59.41
CA LYS A 378 -41.61 -39.32 59.59
C LYS A 378 -42.19 -40.49 58.81
N THR A 379 -41.71 -40.72 57.60
CA THR A 379 -42.15 -41.78 56.69
C THR A 379 -41.76 -43.15 57.24
N VAL A 380 -40.51 -43.32 57.68
CA VAL A 380 -40.04 -44.53 58.36
C VAL A 380 -40.82 -44.79 59.64
N THR A 381 -41.09 -43.74 60.43
CA THR A 381 -41.89 -43.87 61.65
C THR A 381 -43.33 -44.31 61.34
N LEU A 382 -43.96 -43.71 60.33
CA LEU A 382 -45.30 -44.06 59.87
C LEU A 382 -45.36 -45.49 59.32
N GLU A 383 -44.37 -45.90 58.53
CA GLU A 383 -44.25 -47.25 57.99
C GLU A 383 -44.13 -48.29 59.12
N THR A 384 -43.32 -47.99 60.13
CA THR A 384 -43.16 -48.86 61.31
C THR A 384 -44.47 -49.00 62.10
N VAL A 385 -45.20 -47.89 62.30
CA VAL A 385 -46.50 -47.90 62.99
C VAL A 385 -47.57 -48.63 62.16
N LEU A 386 -47.58 -48.44 60.84
CA LEU A 386 -48.51 -49.11 59.95
C LEU A 386 -48.26 -50.62 59.96
N GLN A 387 -46.99 -51.03 59.90
CA GLN A 387 -46.58 -52.42 59.93
C GLN A 387 -46.97 -53.10 61.25
N ASP A 388 -46.75 -52.45 62.40
CA ASP A 388 -47.21 -52.95 63.71
C ASP A 388 -48.73 -53.13 63.76
N LYS A 389 -49.50 -52.18 63.17
CA LYS A 389 -50.97 -52.30 63.11
C LYS A 389 -51.42 -53.43 62.20
N VAL A 390 -50.73 -53.64 61.07
CA VAL A 390 -51.00 -54.78 60.16
C VAL A 390 -50.68 -56.10 60.85
N ASP A 391 -49.57 -56.18 61.58
CA ASP A 391 -49.18 -57.39 62.30
C ASP A 391 -50.12 -57.70 63.46
N GLN A 392 -50.60 -56.68 64.20
CA GLN A 392 -51.66 -56.84 65.20
C GLN A 392 -52.97 -57.34 64.60
N LEU A 393 -53.39 -56.77 63.47
CA LEU A 393 -54.60 -57.24 62.76
C LEU A 393 -54.43 -58.68 62.28
N ARG A 394 -53.26 -59.02 61.75
CA ARG A 394 -52.94 -60.38 61.30
C ARG A 394 -52.99 -61.37 62.46
N GLN A 395 -52.41 -61.04 63.61
CA GLN A 395 -52.49 -61.87 64.82
C GLN A 395 -53.94 -62.07 65.30
N ILE A 396 -54.77 -61.02 65.26
CA ILE A 396 -56.20 -61.14 65.64
C ILE A 396 -56.95 -62.06 64.65
N VAL A 397 -56.69 -61.91 63.35
CA VAL A 397 -57.29 -62.74 62.30
C VAL A 397 -56.82 -64.19 62.42
N ASP A 398 -55.52 -64.43 62.60
CA ASP A 398 -54.95 -65.77 62.74
C ASP A 398 -55.40 -66.45 64.04
N ALA A 399 -55.52 -65.71 65.15
CA ALA A 399 -56.09 -66.22 66.40
C ALA A 399 -57.56 -66.61 66.23
N ARG A 400 -58.35 -65.78 65.51
CA ARG A 400 -59.74 -66.08 65.22
C ARG A 400 -59.89 -67.24 64.24
N TRP A 401 -59.00 -67.38 63.28
CA TRP A 401 -58.94 -68.47 62.31
C TRP A 401 -58.56 -69.79 62.98
N ASN A 402 -57.57 -69.80 63.88
CA ASN A 402 -57.16 -70.98 64.64
C ASN A 402 -58.22 -71.43 65.66
N LEU A 403 -59.01 -70.51 66.24
CA LEU A 403 -60.20 -70.87 67.03
C LEU A 403 -61.28 -71.61 66.21
N THR A 404 -61.32 -71.39 64.89
CA THR A 404 -62.19 -72.16 63.96
C THR A 404 -61.54 -73.45 63.44
N ARG A 405 -60.22 -73.62 63.60
CA ARG A 405 -59.47 -74.74 62.99
C ARG A 405 -59.06 -75.82 64.00
N ASP A 406 -58.83 -75.46 65.27
CA ASP A 406 -58.57 -76.40 66.36
C ASP A 406 -59.81 -76.54 67.24
N GLY A 407 -60.72 -77.40 66.80
CA GLY A 407 -61.95 -77.70 67.52
C GLY A 407 -62.89 -78.58 66.71
N GLY A 408 -62.48 -79.84 66.52
CA GLY A 408 -63.41 -80.89 66.11
C GLY A 408 -64.51 -81.11 67.15
N ASP A 409 -65.74 -81.21 66.64
CA ASP A 409 -67.01 -81.63 67.24
C ASP A 409 -67.51 -80.93 68.50
N VAL A 410 -68.45 -80.00 68.32
CA VAL A 410 -69.47 -79.72 69.35
C VAL A 410 -70.85 -79.55 68.72
N ALA A 411 -71.29 -80.62 68.04
CA ALA A 411 -72.70 -80.84 67.70
C ALA A 411 -73.62 -80.93 68.95
N ASP A 412 -73.06 -80.89 70.16
CA ASP A 412 -73.77 -80.88 71.45
C ASP A 412 -74.01 -79.46 72.04
N TRP A 413 -73.49 -78.38 71.44
CA TRP A 413 -73.71 -77.00 71.95
C TRP A 413 -74.80 -76.25 71.16
N VAL A 414 -75.25 -76.81 70.04
CA VAL A 414 -76.22 -76.19 69.12
C VAL A 414 -77.66 -76.23 69.69
N ASP A 415 -77.96 -77.13 70.63
CA ASP A 415 -79.28 -77.21 71.25
C ASP A 415 -79.55 -76.17 72.35
N GLN A 416 -78.53 -75.42 72.81
CA GLN A 416 -78.70 -74.35 73.82
C GLN A 416 -78.80 -72.92 73.25
N LEU A 417 -78.67 -72.73 71.93
CA LEU A 417 -78.74 -71.41 71.27
C LEU A 417 -80.02 -71.20 70.43
N LEU A 418 -81.03 -72.07 70.60
CA LEU A 418 -82.39 -71.88 70.08
C LEU A 418 -83.31 -71.09 71.02
N SER A 419 -82.79 -70.11 71.77
CA SER A 419 -83.64 -69.09 72.38
C SER A 419 -82.92 -67.74 72.46
N ASN A 420 -83.45 -66.76 71.72
CA ASN A 420 -83.13 -65.33 71.77
C ASN A 420 -81.89 -64.80 71.03
N THR A 421 -81.67 -65.22 69.78
CA THR A 421 -80.98 -64.36 68.80
C THR A 421 -81.86 -64.11 67.58
N THR A 422 -82.48 -62.94 67.58
CA THR A 422 -83.05 -62.30 66.39
C THR A 422 -81.97 -62.09 65.35
N THR A 423 -82.00 -62.94 64.31
CA THR A 423 -81.72 -62.60 62.91
C THR A 423 -80.71 -61.47 62.67
N THR A 424 -79.46 -61.65 63.05
CA THR A 424 -78.37 -60.89 62.43
C THR A 424 -78.15 -61.48 61.04
N ASN A 425 -78.62 -60.75 60.03
CA ASN A 425 -78.49 -61.03 58.61
C ASN A 425 -76.99 -61.12 58.22
N TRP A 426 -76.38 -62.26 58.52
CA TRP A 426 -74.96 -62.54 58.30
C TRP A 426 -74.55 -62.36 56.84
N PRO A 427 -75.38 -62.68 55.82
CA PRO A 427 -75.07 -62.32 54.44
C PRO A 427 -74.96 -60.80 54.21
N SER A 428 -75.83 -59.99 54.82
CA SER A 428 -75.77 -58.53 54.72
C SER A 428 -74.61 -57.92 55.53
N ILE A 429 -74.31 -58.49 56.70
CA ILE A 429 -73.14 -58.09 57.52
C ILE A 429 -71.84 -58.52 56.84
N ALA A 430 -71.77 -59.70 56.25
CA ALA A 430 -70.64 -60.17 55.45
C ALA A 430 -70.48 -59.32 54.19
N ALA A 431 -71.55 -59.00 53.47
CA ALA A 431 -71.51 -58.10 52.32
C ALA A 431 -71.09 -56.67 52.71
N ASN A 432 -71.52 -56.18 53.87
CA ASN A 432 -71.12 -54.87 54.39
C ASN A 432 -69.66 -54.87 54.88
N ASN A 433 -69.21 -55.96 55.51
CA ASN A 433 -67.83 -56.15 55.91
C ASN A 433 -66.92 -56.33 54.70
N GLU A 434 -67.37 -56.99 53.64
CA GLU A 434 -66.65 -57.16 52.37
C GLU A 434 -66.61 -55.84 51.60
N LYS A 435 -67.68 -55.02 51.65
CA LYS A 435 -67.67 -53.64 51.13
C LYS A 435 -66.75 -52.72 51.94
N THR A 436 -66.65 -52.94 53.25
CA THR A 436 -65.76 -52.18 54.15
C THR A 436 -64.30 -52.63 54.00
N LEU A 437 -64.05 -53.93 53.83
CA LEU A 437 -62.75 -54.50 53.47
C LEU A 437 -62.33 -54.09 52.05
N GLY A 438 -63.26 -53.99 51.12
CA GLY A 438 -63.05 -53.44 49.79
C GLY A 438 -62.64 -51.97 49.86
N LYS A 439 -63.35 -51.15 50.64
CA LYS A 439 -62.96 -49.76 50.91
C LYS A 439 -61.63 -49.64 51.65
N LEU A 440 -61.32 -50.54 52.58
CA LEU A 440 -60.04 -50.55 53.29
C LEU A 440 -58.90 -51.04 52.39
N ARG A 441 -59.13 -51.98 51.48
CA ARG A 441 -58.18 -52.39 50.45
C ARG A 441 -57.95 -51.27 49.44
N GLU A 442 -59.01 -50.60 49.00
CA GLU A 442 -58.93 -49.44 48.12
C GLU A 442 -58.23 -48.27 48.82
N LEU A 443 -58.51 -48.02 50.10
CA LEU A 443 -57.80 -47.03 50.90
C LEU A 443 -56.34 -47.44 51.10
N LEU A 444 -56.03 -48.71 51.36
CA LEU A 444 -54.65 -49.19 51.50
C LEU A 444 -53.90 -49.11 50.16
N GLU A 445 -54.54 -49.44 49.05
CA GLU A 445 -53.96 -49.41 47.71
C GLU A 445 -53.78 -47.96 47.21
N THR A 446 -54.73 -47.07 47.51
CA THR A 446 -54.59 -45.63 47.24
C THR A 446 -53.56 -44.97 48.16
N THR A 447 -53.50 -45.35 49.44
CA THR A 447 -52.48 -44.84 50.38
C THR A 447 -51.10 -45.39 50.03
N THR A 448 -50.99 -46.65 49.60
CA THR A 448 -49.74 -47.26 49.11
C THR A 448 -49.34 -46.66 47.77
N ARG A 449 -50.27 -46.36 46.86
CA ARG A 449 -49.97 -45.59 45.63
C ARG A 449 -49.51 -44.18 45.95
N GLN A 450 -50.18 -43.49 46.88
CA GLN A 450 -49.77 -42.16 47.31
C GLN A 450 -48.38 -42.22 47.97
N PHE A 451 -48.13 -43.21 48.83
CA PHE A 451 -46.84 -43.45 49.47
C PHE A 451 -45.74 -43.74 48.44
N ASN A 452 -45.99 -44.63 47.48
CA ASN A 452 -45.06 -44.91 46.39
C ASN A 452 -44.87 -43.69 45.48
N MET A 453 -45.90 -42.86 45.28
CA MET A 453 -45.80 -41.60 44.55
C MET A 453 -44.98 -40.55 45.32
N TYR A 454 -45.13 -40.47 46.63
CA TYR A 454 -44.32 -39.59 47.48
C TYR A 454 -42.88 -40.09 47.59
N SER A 455 -42.66 -41.39 47.69
CA SER A 455 -41.32 -42.00 47.65
C SER A 455 -40.67 -41.80 46.29
N SER A 456 -41.40 -42.01 45.18
CA SER A 456 -40.91 -41.71 43.84
C SER A 456 -40.55 -40.24 43.70
N ARG A 457 -41.41 -39.31 44.13
CA ARG A 457 -41.10 -37.88 44.12
C ARG A 457 -39.90 -37.53 44.99
N SER A 458 -39.71 -38.21 46.12
CA SER A 458 -38.53 -38.03 46.98
C SER A 458 -37.27 -38.55 46.31
N TYR A 459 -37.33 -39.69 45.60
CA TYR A 459 -36.20 -40.21 44.82
C TYR A 459 -35.91 -39.33 43.60
N ASP A 460 -36.95 -38.81 42.92
CA ASP A 460 -36.82 -37.85 41.82
C ASP A 460 -36.21 -36.54 42.32
N GLN A 461 -36.63 -36.06 43.50
CA GLN A 461 -36.02 -34.90 44.14
C GLN A 461 -34.57 -35.16 44.54
N GLN A 462 -34.24 -36.35 45.03
CA GLN A 462 -32.87 -36.73 45.39
C GLN A 462 -31.97 -36.90 44.16
N ALA A 463 -32.51 -37.41 43.05
CA ALA A 463 -31.82 -37.48 41.76
C ALA A 463 -31.63 -36.08 41.15
N LEU A 464 -32.61 -35.20 41.30
CA LEU A 464 -32.49 -33.79 40.91
C LEU A 464 -31.41 -33.09 41.75
N LEU A 465 -31.34 -33.40 43.05
CA LEU A 465 -30.31 -32.90 43.97
C LEU A 465 -28.91 -33.40 43.60
N SER A 466 -28.77 -34.69 43.26
CA SER A 466 -27.48 -35.24 42.80
C SER A 466 -27.04 -34.62 41.48
N THR A 467 -27.99 -34.39 40.56
CA THR A 467 -27.75 -33.70 39.29
C THR A 467 -27.31 -32.25 39.53
N HIS A 468 -27.93 -31.56 40.48
CA HIS A 468 -27.51 -30.21 40.86
C HIS A 468 -26.14 -30.20 41.54
N MET A 469 -25.82 -31.17 42.40
CA MET A 469 -24.47 -31.33 42.97
C MET A 469 -23.43 -31.58 41.89
N GLU A 470 -23.71 -32.42 40.89
CA GLU A 470 -22.79 -32.69 39.78
C GLU A 470 -22.55 -31.43 38.94
N ARG A 471 -23.60 -30.63 38.70
CA ARG A 471 -23.46 -29.33 38.03
C ARG A 471 -22.63 -28.35 38.85
N VAL A 472 -22.82 -28.30 40.17
CA VAL A 472 -22.00 -27.46 41.07
C VAL A 472 -20.54 -27.90 41.05
N ASN A 473 -20.26 -29.20 41.11
CA ASN A 473 -18.90 -29.74 41.03
C ASN A 473 -18.25 -29.44 39.67
N THR A 474 -19.02 -29.49 38.58
CA THR A 474 -18.54 -29.12 37.24
C THR A 474 -18.15 -27.64 37.18
N VAL A 475 -19.01 -26.76 37.69
CA VAL A 475 -18.74 -25.31 37.74
C VAL A 475 -17.53 -25.01 38.64
N GLN A 476 -17.38 -25.71 39.76
CA GLN A 476 -16.22 -25.59 40.64
C GLN A 476 -14.92 -25.99 39.91
N GLY A 477 -14.96 -27.07 39.12
CA GLY A 477 -13.83 -27.51 38.30
C GLY A 477 -13.45 -26.52 37.21
N GLU A 478 -14.42 -25.84 36.59
CA GLU A 478 -14.13 -24.75 35.64
C GLU A 478 -13.53 -23.52 36.34
N LEU A 479 -14.03 -23.18 37.54
CA LEU A 479 -13.50 -22.08 38.34
C LEU A 479 -12.04 -22.32 38.74
N ASP A 480 -11.68 -23.56 39.10
CA ASP A 480 -10.29 -23.93 39.43
C ASP A 480 -9.35 -23.84 38.22
N LYS A 481 -9.82 -24.17 37.01
CA LYS A 481 -9.04 -23.97 35.77
C LYS A 481 -8.76 -22.49 35.52
N VAL A 482 -9.76 -21.63 35.71
CA VAL A 482 -9.60 -20.18 35.56
C VAL A 482 -8.58 -19.65 36.59
N ARG A 483 -8.62 -20.14 37.83
CA ARG A 483 -7.66 -19.77 38.88
C ARG A 483 -6.22 -20.18 38.53
N LEU A 484 -6.02 -21.40 38.00
CA LEU A 484 -4.73 -21.90 37.54
C LEU A 484 -4.16 -21.04 36.41
N ASN A 485 -4.97 -20.71 35.40
CA ASN A 485 -4.55 -19.82 34.32
C ASN A 485 -4.16 -18.42 34.85
N GLY A 486 -4.89 -17.89 35.84
CA GLY A 486 -4.53 -16.63 36.49
C GLY A 486 -3.17 -16.68 37.19
N GLN A 487 -2.85 -17.78 37.87
CA GLN A 487 -1.56 -17.98 38.54
C GLN A 487 -0.40 -18.08 37.53
N GLU A 488 -0.61 -18.77 36.40
CA GLU A 488 0.41 -18.91 35.36
C GLU A 488 0.74 -17.56 34.70
N ILE A 489 -0.29 -16.73 34.45
CA ILE A 489 -0.12 -15.37 33.96
C ILE A 489 0.67 -14.52 34.98
N GLN A 490 0.36 -14.63 36.27
CA GLN A 490 1.05 -13.89 37.32
C GLN A 490 2.51 -14.33 37.47
N GLN A 491 2.79 -15.62 37.27
CA GLN A 491 4.15 -16.16 37.29
C GLN A 491 4.97 -15.66 36.09
N GLN A 492 4.37 -15.56 34.90
CA GLN A 492 5.03 -14.93 33.75
C GLN A 492 5.32 -13.45 33.98
N LEU A 493 4.40 -12.73 34.62
CA LEU A 493 4.59 -11.32 34.99
C LEU A 493 5.80 -11.13 35.94
N SER A 494 5.92 -11.99 36.96
CA SER A 494 7.02 -11.94 37.93
C SER A 494 8.40 -12.23 37.32
N LYS A 495 8.46 -12.90 36.16
CA LYS A 495 9.72 -13.13 35.41
C LYS A 495 10.14 -11.92 34.58
N LEU A 496 9.18 -11.09 34.18
CA LEU A 496 9.42 -9.88 33.41
C LEU A 496 9.85 -8.71 34.30
N GLU A 497 9.36 -8.66 35.54
CA GLU A 497 9.63 -7.60 36.53
C GLU A 497 11.14 -7.30 36.75
N PRO A 498 12.03 -8.30 36.95
CA PRO A 498 13.46 -8.04 37.14
C PRO A 498 14.15 -7.51 35.88
N THR A 499 13.63 -7.87 34.71
CA THR A 499 14.18 -7.40 33.43
C THR A 499 13.82 -5.93 33.22
N VAL A 500 12.60 -5.55 33.59
CA VAL A 500 12.14 -4.16 33.57
C VAL A 500 12.90 -3.33 34.60
N ASP A 501 13.09 -3.84 35.81
CA ASP A 501 13.88 -3.18 36.86
C ASP A 501 15.36 -3.03 36.48
N LEU A 502 15.94 -4.02 35.80
CA LEU A 502 17.30 -3.95 35.28
C LEU A 502 17.43 -2.84 34.23
N ILE A 503 16.50 -2.77 33.27
CA ILE A 503 16.46 -1.71 32.26
C ILE A 503 16.28 -0.35 32.93
N TYR A 504 15.42 -0.24 33.95
CA TYR A 504 15.20 1.00 34.68
C TYR A 504 16.43 1.43 35.49
N SER A 505 17.11 0.49 36.15
CA SER A 505 18.36 0.75 36.87
C SER A 505 19.49 1.19 35.94
N PHE A 506 19.65 0.55 34.79
CA PHE A 506 20.61 0.95 33.77
C PHE A 506 20.36 2.37 33.25
N LEU A 507 19.09 2.70 32.97
CA LEU A 507 18.71 4.05 32.55
C LEU A 507 18.95 5.09 33.67
N LYS A 508 18.79 4.70 34.93
CA LYS A 508 19.08 5.55 36.08
C LYS A 508 20.60 5.77 36.25
N ASP A 509 21.40 4.72 36.12
CA ASP A 509 22.86 4.77 36.24
C ASP A 509 23.48 5.61 35.11
N VAL A 510 22.98 5.50 33.88
CA VAL A 510 23.41 6.35 32.75
C VAL A 510 23.08 7.82 33.01
N ARG A 511 21.93 8.10 33.63
CA ARG A 511 21.52 9.47 33.99
C ARG A 511 22.38 10.05 35.12
N GLU A 512 22.77 9.23 36.09
CA GLU A 512 23.54 9.66 37.27
C GLU A 512 25.06 9.71 37.00
N GLY A 513 25.57 8.85 36.10
CA GLY A 513 27.00 8.77 35.73
C GLY A 513 27.50 9.81 34.72
N CYS A 514 26.63 10.68 34.19
CA CYS A 514 27.07 11.84 33.37
C CYS A 514 27.29 13.12 34.21
N GLY A 515 27.27 13.02 35.55
CA GLY A 515 27.28 14.17 36.45
C GLY A 515 28.64 14.57 37.04
N GLU A 516 29.56 13.64 37.31
CA GLU A 516 30.78 13.97 38.08
C GLU A 516 31.98 13.13 37.63
N GLU A 517 32.95 13.82 37.01
CA GLU A 517 34.40 13.55 36.83
C GLU A 517 34.86 13.92 35.41
N LEU A 518 34.80 15.23 35.13
CA LEU A 518 35.77 15.92 34.29
C LEU A 518 36.90 16.40 35.23
N ASP A 519 37.93 15.56 35.37
CA ASP A 519 39.35 15.95 35.47
C ASP A 519 40.25 14.74 35.21
#